data_AF-A0A973R2E3-F1
#
_entry.id   AF-A0A973R2E3-F1
#
_cell.length_a   1.000
_cell.length_b   1.000
_cell.length_c   1.000
_cell.angle_alpha   90.00
_cell.angle_beta   90.00
_cell.angle_gamma   90.00
#
_symmetry.space_group_name_H-M   'P 1'
#
loop_
_entity.id
_entity.type
_entity.pdbx_description
1 polymer ?
#
loop_
_entity_poly.entity_id
_entity_poly.type
_entity_poly.pdbx_seq_one_letter_code
_entity_poly.pdbx_strand_id
1 'polypeptide(L)'
;MATFEELFIRVGGSIDSEARALAEDLGMTLAEDSDGRIYLSRAATDGDGKVGGEVYRNRFTDTEIDDEPQAFDGYETVFAIWTTVRSLAKQGSEARQIFRELALKHPDTAMVLTHDLDLITAAYLPGRGTHEFPDGTTVDVDDEPVWRPWVTGRPNTA
;
A
#
# COMPACT_ATOMS: atom_id res chain seq x y z
N MET A 1 -18.49 6.50 3.80
CA MET A 1 -17.44 5.65 3.20
C MET A 1 -16.51 5.22 4.32
N ALA A 2 -15.96 4.00 4.27
CA ALA A 2 -14.88 3.64 5.18
C ALA A 2 -13.57 4.15 4.56
N THR A 3 -12.78 4.90 5.32
CA THR A 3 -11.48 5.41 4.90
C THR A 3 -10.43 4.32 5.11
N PHE A 4 -9.59 4.08 4.12
CA PHE A 4 -8.54 3.06 4.17
C PHE A 4 -7.16 3.69 4.05
N GLU A 5 -6.14 2.94 4.47
CA GLU A 5 -4.75 3.23 4.11
C GLU A 5 -4.34 2.18 3.08
N GLU A 6 -3.84 2.58 1.93
CA GLU A 6 -3.48 1.64 0.87
C GLU A 6 -1.97 1.57 0.70
N LEU A 7 -1.42 0.38 0.89
CA LEU A 7 -0.03 0.09 0.59
C LEU A 7 0.07 -0.55 -0.78
N PHE A 8 0.62 0.20 -1.73
CA PHE A 8 0.95 -0.23 -3.08
C PHE A 8 2.36 -0.82 -3.12
N ILE A 9 2.52 -1.97 -3.77
CA ILE A 9 3.76 -2.76 -3.74
C ILE A 9 4.11 -3.19 -5.16
N ARG A 10 5.38 -2.96 -5.56
CA ARG A 10 5.89 -3.34 -6.87
C ARG A 10 6.45 -4.76 -6.85
N VAL A 11 5.63 -5.73 -7.21
CA VAL A 11 5.97 -7.16 -7.19
C VAL A 11 5.48 -7.86 -8.45
N GLY A 12 6.28 -8.81 -8.94
CA GLY A 12 5.89 -9.70 -10.04
C GLY A 12 5.56 -11.09 -9.51
N GLY A 13 4.32 -11.54 -9.63
CA GLY A 13 3.89 -12.84 -9.11
C GLY A 13 2.41 -13.14 -9.34
N SER A 14 1.87 -14.11 -8.61
CA SER A 14 0.42 -14.27 -8.42
C SER A 14 -0.01 -13.64 -7.09
N ILE A 15 -1.25 -13.18 -7.02
CA ILE A 15 -1.75 -12.51 -5.81
C ILE A 15 -1.70 -13.44 -4.59
N ASP A 16 -1.97 -14.74 -4.77
CA ASP A 16 -1.86 -15.76 -3.73
C ASP A 16 -0.44 -15.92 -3.19
N SER A 17 0.57 -15.91 -4.08
CA SER A 17 1.97 -16.04 -3.67
C SER A 17 2.43 -14.80 -2.91
N GLU A 18 1.99 -13.62 -3.36
CA GLU A 18 2.36 -12.34 -2.76
C GLU A 18 1.69 -12.17 -1.40
N ALA A 19 0.38 -12.46 -1.29
CA ALA A 19 -0.33 -12.38 -0.02
C ALA A 19 0.23 -13.35 1.02
N ARG A 20 0.63 -14.56 0.61
CA ARG A 20 1.28 -15.53 1.51
C ARG A 20 2.65 -15.03 1.99
N ALA A 21 3.46 -14.43 1.11
CA ALA A 21 4.73 -13.84 1.49
C ALA A 21 4.54 -12.67 2.47
N LEU A 22 3.60 -11.75 2.17
CA LEU A 22 3.23 -10.65 3.07
C LEU A 22 2.76 -11.15 4.45
N ALA A 23 1.95 -12.22 4.46
CA ALA A 23 1.48 -12.82 5.70
C ALA A 23 2.65 -13.34 6.56
N GLU A 24 3.58 -14.06 5.94
CA GLU A 24 4.77 -14.57 6.61
C GLU A 24 5.67 -13.44 7.13
N ASP A 25 5.94 -12.45 6.29
CA ASP A 25 6.77 -11.31 6.65
C ASP A 25 6.17 -10.47 7.77
N LEU A 26 4.85 -10.23 7.76
CA LEU A 26 4.21 -9.40 8.77
C LEU A 26 3.78 -10.20 10.01
N GLY A 27 3.98 -11.51 10.03
CA GLY A 27 3.44 -12.39 11.07
C GLY A 27 1.91 -12.33 11.13
N MET A 28 1.26 -12.14 9.97
CA MET A 28 -0.18 -12.06 9.83
C MET A 28 -0.80 -13.41 9.50
N THR A 29 -2.03 -13.60 9.94
CA THR A 29 -2.87 -14.72 9.54
C THR A 29 -3.49 -14.40 8.17
N LEU A 30 -3.31 -15.30 7.21
CA LEU A 30 -3.97 -15.28 5.92
C LEU A 30 -5.33 -15.98 6.01
N ALA A 31 -6.36 -15.36 5.45
CA ALA A 31 -7.69 -15.92 5.28
C ALA A 31 -8.19 -15.64 3.86
N GLU A 32 -9.08 -16.50 3.37
CA GLU A 32 -9.76 -16.33 2.08
C GLU A 32 -11.26 -16.46 2.32
N ASP A 33 -12.06 -15.59 1.69
CA ASP A 33 -13.52 -15.67 1.77
C ASP A 33 -14.12 -16.56 0.65
N SER A 34 -15.45 -16.69 0.61
CA SER A 34 -16.13 -17.50 -0.39
C SER A 34 -16.03 -16.95 -1.82
N ASP A 35 -15.68 -15.67 -1.97
CA ASP A 35 -15.54 -14.99 -3.25
C ASP A 35 -14.07 -14.98 -3.73
N GLY A 36 -13.17 -15.64 -2.98
CA GLY A 36 -11.74 -15.73 -3.28
C GLY A 36 -10.94 -14.49 -2.90
N ARG A 37 -11.51 -13.59 -2.07
CA ARG A 37 -10.79 -12.40 -1.59
C ARG A 37 -9.84 -12.78 -0.48
N ILE A 38 -8.62 -12.26 -0.55
CA ILE A 38 -7.54 -12.60 0.38
C ILE A 38 -7.41 -11.51 1.44
N TYR A 39 -7.47 -11.92 2.70
CA TYR A 39 -7.37 -11.05 3.86
C TYR A 39 -6.17 -11.41 4.72
N LEU A 40 -5.46 -10.39 5.19
CA LEU A 40 -4.39 -10.52 6.18
C LEU A 40 -4.82 -9.87 7.49
N SER A 41 -4.47 -10.46 8.64
CA SER A 41 -4.69 -9.81 9.93
C SER A 41 -3.71 -10.24 11.02
N ARG A 42 -3.42 -9.33 11.96
CA ARG A 42 -2.73 -9.60 13.22
C ARG A 42 -3.34 -8.76 14.34
N ALA A 43 -2.94 -9.01 15.58
CA ALA A 43 -3.25 -8.09 16.67
C ALA A 43 -2.64 -6.71 16.39
N ALA A 44 -3.35 -5.63 16.75
CA ALA A 44 -2.77 -4.29 16.69
C ALA A 44 -1.53 -4.22 17.61
N THR A 45 -0.60 -3.31 17.30
CA THR A 45 0.70 -3.23 17.98
C THR A 45 0.54 -2.84 19.45
N ASP A 46 -0.46 -2.04 19.79
CA ASP A 46 -0.82 -1.68 21.17
C ASP A 46 -1.66 -2.75 21.89
N GLY A 47 -2.01 -3.85 21.21
CA GLY A 47 -2.83 -4.94 21.72
C GLY A 47 -4.34 -4.69 21.72
N ASP A 48 -4.80 -3.51 21.32
CA ASP A 48 -6.23 -3.17 21.30
C ASP A 48 -6.83 -3.38 19.90
N GLY A 49 -7.51 -4.51 19.73
CA GLY A 49 -8.14 -4.91 18.47
C GLY A 49 -7.18 -5.58 17.48
N LYS A 50 -7.54 -5.53 16.21
CA LYS A 50 -6.76 -6.10 15.10
C LYS A 50 -6.46 -5.04 14.05
N VAL A 51 -5.30 -5.19 13.41
CA VAL A 51 -4.97 -4.55 12.14
C VAL A 51 -4.93 -5.61 11.05
N GLY A 52 -5.42 -5.28 9.87
CA GLY A 52 -5.43 -6.17 8.74
C GLY A 52 -5.93 -5.47 7.50
N GLY A 53 -6.25 -6.25 6.48
CA GLY A 53 -6.67 -5.69 5.22
C GLY A 53 -6.92 -6.71 4.14
N GLU A 54 -7.40 -6.23 3.00
CA GLU A 54 -7.56 -7.02 1.77
C GLU A 54 -6.31 -6.86 0.92
N VAL A 55 -5.79 -7.96 0.37
CA VAL A 55 -4.70 -7.96 -0.60
C VAL A 55 -5.27 -8.31 -1.97
N TYR A 56 -5.10 -7.41 -2.94
CA TYR A 56 -5.65 -7.55 -4.28
C TYR A 56 -4.78 -6.87 -5.34
N ARG A 57 -5.07 -7.15 -6.61
CA ARG A 57 -4.37 -6.52 -7.74
C ARG A 57 -4.74 -5.05 -7.86
N ASN A 58 -3.75 -4.21 -8.14
CA ASN A 58 -4.00 -2.81 -8.43
C ASN A 58 -4.91 -2.69 -9.66
N ARG A 59 -6.08 -2.09 -9.44
CA ARG A 59 -7.12 -1.86 -10.44
C ARG A 59 -7.38 -0.37 -10.68
N PHE A 60 -6.62 0.50 -10.01
CA PHE A 60 -6.71 1.95 -10.15
C PHE A 60 -5.89 2.45 -11.35
N THR A 61 -5.05 1.59 -11.91
CA THR A 61 -4.23 1.88 -13.11
C THR A 61 -5.00 1.73 -14.42
N ASP A 62 -6.31 1.42 -14.38
CA ASP A 62 -7.08 1.14 -15.59
C ASP A 62 -7.40 2.45 -16.31
N THR A 63 -6.60 2.73 -17.35
CA THR A 63 -6.48 3.99 -18.08
C THR A 63 -7.71 4.41 -18.89
N GLU A 64 -8.83 3.67 -18.84
CA GLU A 64 -10.04 4.10 -19.56
C GLU A 64 -10.80 5.24 -18.86
N ILE A 65 -10.42 5.58 -17.62
CA ILE A 65 -11.15 6.55 -16.79
C ILE A 65 -10.36 7.85 -16.57
N ASP A 66 -9.03 7.78 -16.50
CA ASP A 66 -8.17 8.94 -16.24
C ASP A 66 -6.84 8.86 -17.00
N ASP A 67 -6.55 9.89 -17.80
CA ASP A 67 -5.30 10.02 -18.57
C ASP A 67 -4.17 10.60 -17.71
N GLU A 68 -4.48 11.12 -16.52
CA GLU A 68 -3.50 11.76 -15.63
C GLU A 68 -2.67 10.71 -14.86
N PRO A 69 -1.36 10.93 -14.71
CA PRO A 69 -0.50 10.00 -13.98
C PRO A 69 -0.76 10.08 -12.48
N GLN A 70 -0.94 8.92 -11.84
CA GLN A 70 -1.05 8.82 -10.39
C GLN A 70 0.18 8.17 -9.77
N ALA A 71 0.50 8.54 -8.53
CA ALA A 71 1.70 8.10 -7.82
C ALA A 71 1.83 6.57 -7.66
N PHE A 72 0.70 5.85 -7.71
CA PHE A 72 0.64 4.40 -7.56
C PHE A 72 0.46 3.62 -8.88
N ASP A 73 0.53 4.28 -10.03
CA ASP A 73 0.35 3.63 -11.35
C ASP A 73 1.40 2.54 -11.64
N GLY A 74 2.57 2.65 -11.01
CA GLY A 74 3.70 1.73 -11.22
C GLY A 74 3.67 0.45 -10.39
N TYR A 75 2.58 0.17 -9.67
CA TYR A 75 2.53 -0.86 -8.61
C TYR A 75 1.43 -1.89 -8.90
N GLU A 76 1.76 -3.18 -8.84
CA GLU A 76 0.86 -4.26 -9.26
C GLU A 76 -0.09 -4.74 -8.15
N THR A 77 0.24 -4.48 -6.88
CA THR A 77 -0.45 -5.06 -5.73
C THR A 77 -0.82 -4.01 -4.71
N VAL A 78 -2.00 -4.16 -4.12
CA VAL A 78 -2.56 -3.28 -3.09
C VAL A 78 -2.84 -4.10 -1.85
N PHE A 79 -2.39 -3.61 -0.70
CA PHE A 79 -2.86 -4.03 0.61
C PHE A 79 -3.67 -2.88 1.22
N ALA A 80 -5.00 -2.99 1.18
CA ALA A 80 -5.90 -1.99 1.76
C ALA A 80 -6.06 -2.28 3.25
N ILE A 81 -5.48 -1.44 4.10
CA ILE A 81 -5.29 -1.64 5.53
C ILE A 81 -6.38 -0.90 6.30
N TRP A 82 -6.97 -1.59 7.28
CA TRP A 82 -7.86 -1.01 8.28
C TRP A 82 -7.64 -1.63 9.66
N THR A 83 -8.24 -1.02 10.67
CA THR A 83 -8.24 -1.54 12.03
C THR A 83 -9.67 -1.83 12.49
N THR A 84 -9.83 -2.78 13.42
CA THR A 84 -11.16 -3.08 13.99
C THR A 84 -11.65 -1.99 14.94
N VAL A 85 -10.73 -1.19 15.48
CA VAL A 85 -11.02 -0.04 16.34
C VAL A 85 -11.20 1.18 15.45
N ARG A 86 -12.32 1.89 15.58
CA ARG A 86 -12.59 3.09 14.75
C ARG A 86 -11.75 4.28 15.20
N SER A 87 -10.53 4.39 14.67
CA SER A 87 -9.64 5.53 14.90
C SER A 87 -8.72 5.72 13.70
N LEU A 88 -8.86 6.85 12.99
CA LEU A 88 -8.02 7.18 11.84
C LEU A 88 -6.54 7.32 12.24
N ALA A 89 -6.26 7.93 13.38
CA ALA A 89 -4.90 8.05 13.90
C ALA A 89 -4.26 6.68 14.16
N LYS A 90 -5.03 5.73 14.70
CA LYS A 90 -4.55 4.37 14.94
C LYS A 90 -4.32 3.64 13.63
N GLN A 91 -5.25 3.74 12.69
CA GLN A 91 -5.13 3.12 11.36
C GLN A 91 -3.89 3.62 10.61
N GLY A 92 -3.69 4.93 10.52
CA GLY A 92 -2.51 5.51 9.88
C GLY A 92 -1.20 5.13 10.59
N SER A 93 -1.21 5.05 11.93
CA SER A 93 -0.03 4.59 12.69
C SER A 93 0.32 3.14 12.39
N GLU A 94 -0.66 2.23 12.38
CA GLU A 94 -0.44 0.82 12.07
C GLU A 94 -0.02 0.62 10.60
N ALA A 95 -0.63 1.35 9.66
CA ALA A 95 -0.26 1.28 8.25
C ALA A 95 1.18 1.75 8.00
N ARG A 96 1.59 2.86 8.63
CA ARG A 96 3.00 3.33 8.59
C ARG A 96 3.96 2.32 9.18
N GLN A 97 3.57 1.61 10.24
CA GLN A 97 4.39 0.57 10.82
C GLN A 97 4.54 -0.63 9.86
N ILE A 98 3.44 -1.11 9.27
CA ILE A 98 3.45 -2.17 8.25
C ILE A 98 4.36 -1.78 7.08
N PHE A 99 4.23 -0.55 6.56
CA PHE A 99 5.08 -0.01 5.50
C PHE A 99 6.58 -0.06 5.89
N ARG A 100 6.95 0.39 7.09
CA ARG A 100 8.34 0.38 7.56
C ARG A 100 8.89 -1.03 7.73
N GLU A 101 8.09 -1.95 8.26
CA GLU A 101 8.46 -3.36 8.41
C GLU A 101 8.76 -4.00 7.05
N LEU A 102 7.91 -3.76 6.05
CA LEU A 102 8.09 -4.30 4.70
C LEU A 102 9.26 -3.64 3.97
N ALA A 103 9.40 -2.32 4.02
CA ALA A 103 10.52 -1.60 3.40
C ALA A 103 11.89 -2.05 3.94
N LEU A 104 11.95 -2.44 5.23
CA LEU A 104 13.15 -2.99 5.84
C LEU A 104 13.46 -4.41 5.36
N LYS A 105 12.43 -5.25 5.17
CA LYS A 105 12.56 -6.65 4.76
C LYS A 105 12.81 -6.83 3.27
N HIS A 106 12.30 -5.90 2.45
CA HIS A 106 12.33 -5.97 0.99
C HIS A 106 13.04 -4.74 0.40
N PRO A 107 14.37 -4.61 0.58
CA PRO A 107 15.10 -3.43 0.14
C PRO A 107 15.12 -3.22 -1.38
N ASP A 108 14.76 -4.25 -2.14
CA ASP A 108 14.70 -4.23 -3.61
C ASP A 108 13.28 -4.01 -4.16
N THR A 109 12.28 -3.85 -3.28
CA THR A 109 10.87 -3.72 -3.66
C THR A 109 10.37 -2.31 -3.41
N ALA A 110 9.93 -1.61 -4.46
CA ALA A 110 9.33 -0.29 -4.30
C ALA A 110 7.94 -0.37 -3.66
N MET A 111 7.61 0.62 -2.80
CA MET A 111 6.33 0.70 -2.11
C MET A 111 5.82 2.14 -2.02
N VAL A 112 4.51 2.35 -2.02
CA VAL A 112 3.86 3.65 -1.78
C VAL A 112 2.70 3.46 -0.82
N LEU A 113 2.60 4.32 0.19
CA LEU A 113 1.51 4.33 1.16
C LEU A 113 0.63 5.56 0.92
N THR A 114 -0.66 5.33 0.72
CA THR A 114 -1.68 6.38 0.58
C THR A 114 -2.70 6.35 1.69
N HIS A 115 -3.41 7.46 1.84
CA HIS A 115 -4.60 7.60 2.65
C HIS A 115 -5.79 7.89 1.74
N ASP A 116 -6.81 7.04 1.81
CA ASP A 116 -8.06 7.13 1.06
C ASP A 116 -7.88 7.24 -0.47
N LEU A 117 -6.81 6.63 -1.01
CA LEU A 117 -6.38 6.75 -2.42
C LEU A 117 -6.08 8.19 -2.91
N ASP A 118 -6.23 9.20 -2.08
CA ASP A 118 -6.16 10.62 -2.47
C ASP A 118 -4.82 11.25 -2.06
N LEU A 119 -4.33 10.91 -0.87
CA LEU A 119 -3.14 11.52 -0.29
C LEU A 119 -1.99 10.53 -0.23
N ILE A 120 -0.82 10.91 -0.76
CA ILE A 120 0.41 10.14 -0.57
C ILE A 120 1.05 10.51 0.76
N THR A 121 1.37 9.50 1.58
CA THR A 121 1.93 9.71 2.93
C THR A 121 3.38 9.28 3.02
N ALA A 122 3.77 8.19 2.35
CA ALA A 122 5.14 7.72 2.30
C ALA A 122 5.44 6.94 1.02
N ALA A 123 6.70 6.93 0.61
CA ALA A 123 7.21 6.06 -0.44
C ALA A 123 8.54 5.43 -0.05
N TYR A 124 8.78 4.22 -0.52
CA TYR A 124 10.08 3.56 -0.49
C TYR A 124 10.51 3.25 -1.91
N LEU A 125 11.69 3.74 -2.29
CA LEU A 125 12.29 3.48 -3.59
C LEU A 125 13.66 2.80 -3.39
N PRO A 126 13.88 1.61 -3.98
CA PRO A 126 15.15 0.91 -3.91
C PRO A 126 16.33 1.80 -4.31
N GLY A 127 17.41 1.76 -3.53
CA GLY A 127 18.60 2.60 -3.72
C GLY A 127 18.46 4.06 -3.29
N ARG A 128 17.24 4.56 -3.02
CA ARG A 128 16.99 5.93 -2.55
C ARG A 128 16.49 5.98 -1.09
N GLY A 129 15.80 4.92 -0.64
CA GLY A 129 15.30 4.78 0.72
C GLY A 129 13.87 5.29 0.88
N THR A 130 13.49 5.57 2.12
CA THR A 130 12.16 6.04 2.51
C THR A 130 12.04 7.56 2.41
N HIS A 131 10.89 8.03 1.93
CA HIS A 131 10.48 9.43 1.97
C HIS A 131 9.11 9.55 2.63
N GLU A 132 8.97 10.48 3.56
CA GLU A 132 7.68 10.89 4.13
C GLU A 132 7.27 12.21 3.46
N PHE A 133 6.03 12.27 3.00
CA PHE A 133 5.51 13.42 2.28
C PHE A 133 4.90 14.45 3.25
N PRO A 134 4.89 15.75 2.89
CA PRO A 134 4.11 16.73 3.60
C PRO A 134 2.62 16.35 3.67
N ASP A 135 1.97 16.68 4.77
CA ASP A 135 0.52 16.48 4.92
C ASP A 135 -0.24 17.19 3.79
N GLY A 136 -1.18 16.49 3.16
CA GLY A 136 -1.99 17.01 2.07
C GLY A 136 -1.37 16.91 0.67
N THR A 137 -0.20 16.26 0.52
CA THR A 137 0.34 15.93 -0.80
C THR A 137 -0.59 14.93 -1.50
N THR A 138 -1.11 15.27 -2.67
CA THR A 138 -2.02 14.41 -3.43
C THR A 138 -1.26 13.35 -4.23
N VAL A 139 -1.95 12.30 -4.65
CA VAL A 139 -1.43 11.28 -5.57
C VAL A 139 -1.44 11.72 -7.04
N ASP A 140 -2.12 12.84 -7.32
CA ASP A 140 -2.47 13.29 -8.66
C ASP A 140 -1.36 14.15 -9.29
N VAL A 141 -1.59 14.53 -10.56
CA VAL A 141 -0.64 15.27 -11.40
C VAL A 141 -0.22 16.63 -10.82
N ASP A 142 -1.10 17.28 -10.05
CA ASP A 142 -0.81 18.58 -9.44
C ASP A 142 0.41 18.55 -8.51
N ASP A 143 0.60 17.43 -7.79
CA ASP A 143 1.74 17.19 -6.90
C ASP A 143 2.81 16.26 -7.51
N GLU A 144 2.70 15.92 -8.80
CA GLU A 144 3.68 15.07 -9.53
C GLU A 144 5.14 15.51 -9.31
N PRO A 145 5.50 16.81 -9.38
CA PRO A 145 6.87 17.23 -9.14
C PRO A 145 7.41 16.85 -7.74
N VAL A 146 6.52 16.66 -6.76
CA VAL A 146 6.83 16.28 -5.38
C VAL A 146 7.02 14.76 -5.27
N TRP A 147 6.08 13.97 -5.77
CA TRP A 147 6.09 12.51 -5.57
C TRP A 147 6.87 11.74 -6.63
N ARG A 148 6.94 12.21 -7.87
CA ARG A 148 7.58 11.48 -8.98
C ARG A 148 9.03 11.05 -8.73
N PRO A 149 9.89 11.83 -8.04
CA PRO A 149 11.25 11.40 -7.74
C PRO A 149 11.34 10.19 -6.79
N TRP A 150 10.27 9.85 -6.09
CA TRP A 150 10.25 8.87 -5.00
C TRP A 150 9.40 7.65 -5.28
N VAL A 151 8.66 7.63 -6.38
CA VAL A 151 7.81 6.49 -6.77
C VAL A 151 8.31 5.87 -8.07
N THR A 152 7.83 4.68 -8.36
CA THR A 152 8.08 4.07 -9.66
C THR A 152 7.13 4.62 -10.71
N GLY A 153 7.66 5.06 -11.85
CA GLY A 153 6.83 5.38 -13.01
C GLY A 153 6.08 4.15 -13.54
N ARG A 154 5.05 4.40 -14.37
CA ARG A 154 4.30 3.35 -15.09
C ARG A 154 5.27 2.32 -15.68
N PRO A 155 5.02 1.01 -15.54
CA PRO A 155 5.77 0.02 -16.29
C PRO A 155 5.66 0.39 -17.78
N ASN A 156 6.81 0.56 -18.46
CA ASN A 156 6.81 0.71 -19.91
C ASN A 156 6.16 -0.57 -20.48
N THR A 157 4.94 -0.45 -20.99
CA THR A 157 4.38 -1.42 -21.93
C THR A 157 5.22 -1.32 -23.20
N ALA A 158 6.19 -2.22 -23.33
CA ALA A 158 6.93 -2.47 -24.56
C ALA A 158 6.05 -3.20 -25.58
#